data_AF-A0A919UB07-F1
#
_entry.id   AF-A0A919UB07-F1
#
_cell.length_a   1.000
_cell.length_b   1.000
_cell.length_c   1.000
_cell.angle_alpha   90.00
_cell.angle_beta   90.00
_cell.angle_gamma   90.00
#
_symmetry.space_group_name_H-M   'P 1'
#
loop_
_entity.id
_entity.type
_entity.pdbx_description
1 polymer ?
#
loop_
_entity_poly.entity_id
_entity_poly.type
_entity_poly.pdbx_seq_one_letter_code
_entity_poly.pdbx_strand_id
1 'polypeptide(L)'
;MSQRRAVLAVGAFALTFAVLAVTALVIERIEPVAPSAPPAPAASKQRLFACAVPQGADADYCGRVVQDLNQRAEITDQTRADLSDEARTVDEVLNPRQACRAVQTTPGGPARQVCDRVLPDPAVLLARLDDAGFTGAVVRPAAAGDPAPAGSLFYAVPVRGACIIGAVTGLPDGVGSRVAGTLASGACA
;
A
#
# COMPACT_ATOMS: atom_id res chain seq x y z
N MET A 1 -80.64 46.73 -23.38
CA MET A 1 -79.25 46.28 -23.21
C MET A 1 -79.23 45.01 -22.37
N SER A 2 -79.00 43.84 -22.97
CA SER A 2 -78.32 42.70 -22.32
C SER A 2 -78.03 41.63 -23.38
N GLN A 3 -76.76 41.26 -23.49
CA GLN A 3 -76.19 40.44 -24.56
C GLN A 3 -76.33 38.93 -24.28
N ARG A 4 -76.78 38.23 -25.34
CA ARG A 4 -76.25 36.98 -25.93
C ARG A 4 -75.47 36.00 -25.00
N ARG A 5 -76.05 34.82 -24.81
CA ARG A 5 -75.34 33.53 -24.61
C ARG A 5 -75.63 32.69 -25.86
N ALA A 6 -74.63 32.34 -26.68
CA ALA A 6 -73.64 31.27 -26.50
C ALA A 6 -73.98 30.11 -27.46
N VAL A 7 -73.38 30.13 -28.64
CA VAL A 7 -73.22 28.97 -29.54
C VAL A 7 -71.82 29.09 -30.15
N LEU A 8 -71.15 27.94 -30.34
CA LEU A 8 -69.81 27.64 -30.91
C LEU A 8 -68.88 27.10 -29.80
N ALA A 9 -68.76 25.80 -29.50
CA ALA A 9 -68.85 24.56 -30.29
C ALA A 9 -67.93 24.55 -31.52
N VAL A 10 -67.01 23.58 -31.51
CA VAL A 10 -66.09 23.16 -32.60
C VAL A 10 -64.82 24.02 -32.74
N GLY A 11 -63.71 23.59 -32.14
CA GLY A 11 -62.41 24.21 -32.44
C GLY A 11 -61.19 23.78 -31.60
N ALA A 12 -61.34 22.92 -30.58
CA ALA A 12 -60.28 22.68 -29.60
C ALA A 12 -59.69 21.25 -29.57
N PHE A 13 -60.03 20.37 -30.51
CA PHE A 13 -59.63 18.95 -30.43
C PHE A 13 -58.63 18.46 -31.50
N ALA A 14 -58.26 19.29 -32.49
CA ALA A 14 -57.41 18.85 -33.60
C ALA A 14 -55.91 19.12 -33.42
N LEU A 15 -55.51 19.98 -32.46
CA LEU A 15 -54.11 20.42 -32.33
C LEU A 15 -53.25 19.58 -31.38
N THR A 16 -53.84 18.75 -30.52
CA THR A 16 -53.10 17.94 -29.54
C THR A 16 -52.56 16.63 -30.09
N PHE A 17 -53.13 16.08 -31.17
CA PHE A 17 -52.64 14.83 -31.77
C PHE A 17 -51.43 15.01 -32.71
N ALA A 18 -51.26 16.19 -33.32
CA ALA A 18 -50.16 16.42 -34.26
C ALA A 18 -48.78 16.51 -33.56
N VAL A 19 -48.73 16.94 -32.29
CA VAL A 19 -47.46 17.06 -31.53
C VAL A 19 -46.96 15.69 -31.03
N LEU A 20 -47.86 14.74 -30.74
CA LEU A 20 -47.49 13.39 -30.29
C LEU A 20 -47.02 12.48 -31.43
N ALA A 21 -47.43 12.73 -32.68
CA ALA A 21 -46.99 11.94 -33.82
C ALA A 21 -45.55 12.27 -34.27
N VAL A 22 -45.08 13.51 -34.04
CA VAL A 22 -43.74 13.95 -34.44
C VAL A 22 -42.66 13.53 -33.43
N THR A 23 -42.99 13.36 -32.14
CA THR A 23 -42.04 12.86 -31.14
C THR A 23 -41.84 11.35 -31.19
N ALA A 24 -42.81 10.58 -31.71
CA ALA A 24 -42.67 9.13 -31.87
C ALA A 24 -41.73 8.73 -33.02
N LEU A 25 -41.60 9.56 -34.06
CA LEU A 25 -40.86 9.22 -35.28
C LEU A 25 -39.35 9.52 -35.24
N VAL A 26 -38.85 10.16 -34.17
CA VAL A 26 -37.41 10.47 -34.02
C VAL A 26 -36.66 9.39 -33.21
N ILE A 27 -37.36 8.51 -32.50
CA ILE A 27 -36.73 7.52 -31.60
C ILE A 27 -36.31 6.23 -32.35
N GLU A 28 -36.89 5.94 -33.52
CA GLU A 28 -36.60 4.69 -34.28
C GLU A 28 -35.29 4.69 -35.09
N ARG A 29 -34.46 5.75 -35.00
CA ARG A 29 -33.16 5.81 -35.71
C ARG A 29 -31.94 5.84 -34.80
N ILE A 30 -32.06 5.40 -33.55
CA ILE A 30 -30.88 5.11 -32.74
C ILE A 30 -30.47 3.68 -33.08
N GLU A 31 -29.58 3.54 -34.07
CA GLU A 31 -28.85 2.29 -34.25
C GLU A 31 -28.26 1.89 -32.88
N PRO A 32 -28.47 0.64 -32.42
CA PRO A 32 -27.85 0.19 -31.19
C PRO A 32 -26.34 0.28 -31.40
N VAL A 33 -25.72 1.28 -30.77
CA VAL A 33 -24.28 1.34 -30.59
C VAL A 33 -23.93 0.01 -29.92
N ALA A 34 -23.28 -0.87 -30.69
CA ALA A 34 -22.81 -2.15 -30.19
C ALA A 34 -22.12 -1.89 -28.85
N PRO A 35 -22.37 -2.71 -27.81
CA PRO A 35 -21.69 -2.54 -26.54
C PRO A 35 -20.20 -2.48 -26.84
N SER A 36 -19.61 -1.31 -26.54
CA SER A 36 -18.19 -1.05 -26.71
C SER A 36 -17.47 -2.28 -26.17
N ALA A 37 -16.59 -2.87 -26.97
CA ALA A 37 -15.75 -3.98 -26.54
C ALA A 37 -15.22 -3.65 -25.12
N PRO A 38 -15.21 -4.61 -24.18
CA PRO A 38 -14.74 -4.36 -22.83
C PRO A 38 -13.40 -3.62 -22.94
N PRO A 39 -13.21 -2.50 -22.22
CA PRO A 39 -11.98 -1.73 -22.32
C PRO A 39 -10.83 -2.72 -22.20
N ALA A 40 -9.92 -2.70 -23.19
CA ALA A 40 -8.74 -3.53 -23.16
C ALA A 40 -8.14 -3.44 -21.75
N PRO A 41 -7.76 -4.57 -21.13
CA PRO A 41 -7.27 -4.57 -19.75
C PRO A 41 -6.23 -3.47 -19.64
N ALA A 42 -6.52 -2.48 -18.79
CA ALA A 42 -5.67 -1.31 -18.62
C ALA A 42 -4.24 -1.83 -18.46
N ALA A 43 -3.33 -1.41 -19.35
CA ALA A 43 -1.94 -1.85 -19.35
C ALA A 43 -1.46 -1.84 -17.89
N SER A 44 -1.04 -3.00 -17.38
CA SER A 44 -0.61 -3.12 -15.99
C SER A 44 0.43 -2.03 -15.76
N LYS A 45 0.15 -1.07 -14.87
CA LYS A 45 1.12 -0.03 -14.55
C LYS A 45 2.43 -0.74 -14.21
N GLN A 46 3.48 -0.53 -15.01
CA GLN A 46 4.78 -1.10 -14.71
C GLN A 46 5.25 -0.51 -13.38
N ARG A 47 5.40 -1.37 -12.37
CA ARG A 47 5.88 -0.97 -11.05
C ARG A 47 7.39 -1.08 -11.05
N LEU A 48 8.07 0.03 -10.78
CA LEU A 48 9.51 0.07 -10.57
C LEU A 48 9.79 0.07 -9.08
N PHE A 49 10.66 -0.84 -8.64
CA PHE A 49 11.06 -0.95 -7.24
C PHE A 49 12.55 -0.65 -7.12
N ALA A 50 12.90 0.31 -6.26
CA ALA A 50 14.27 0.49 -5.83
C ALA A 50 14.57 -0.48 -4.68
N CYS A 51 15.66 -1.24 -4.80
CA CYS A 51 16.13 -2.15 -3.76
C CYS A 51 17.60 -1.86 -3.47
N ALA A 52 17.88 -1.41 -2.26
CA ALA A 52 19.24 -1.34 -1.73
C ALA A 52 19.56 -2.69 -1.08
N VAL A 53 20.69 -3.30 -1.46
CA VAL A 53 21.15 -4.57 -0.88
C VAL A 53 21.92 -4.26 0.41
N PRO A 54 21.42 -4.68 1.59
CA PRO A 54 22.14 -4.48 2.84
C PRO A 54 23.37 -5.38 2.89
N GLN A 55 24.36 -5.00 3.69
CA GLN A 55 25.56 -5.82 3.88
C GLN A 55 25.18 -7.20 4.46
N GLY A 56 25.67 -8.26 3.83
CA GLY A 56 25.39 -9.63 4.25
C GLY A 56 24.09 -10.23 3.69
N ALA A 57 23.33 -9.49 2.87
CA ALA A 57 22.25 -10.09 2.10
C ALA A 57 22.78 -11.00 0.97
N ASP A 58 22.01 -12.05 0.67
CA ASP A 58 22.26 -12.94 -0.46
C ASP A 58 21.86 -12.28 -1.80
N ALA A 59 22.29 -12.89 -2.92
CA ALA A 59 22.07 -12.36 -4.26
C ALA A 59 20.59 -12.26 -4.66
N ASP A 60 19.72 -13.09 -4.07
CA ASP A 60 18.30 -13.18 -4.39
C ASP A 60 17.43 -12.25 -3.53
N TYR A 61 18.02 -11.53 -2.58
CA TYR A 61 17.31 -10.65 -1.64
C TYR A 61 16.37 -9.66 -2.36
N CYS A 62 16.86 -8.97 -3.39
CA CYS A 62 16.01 -8.01 -4.11
C CYS A 62 14.91 -8.71 -4.92
N GLY A 63 15.14 -9.93 -5.39
CA GLY A 63 14.09 -10.75 -6.01
C GLY A 63 12.95 -11.03 -5.04
N ARG A 64 13.27 -11.43 -3.80
CA ARG A 64 12.26 -11.67 -2.74
C ARG A 64 11.51 -10.41 -2.35
N VAL A 65 12.21 -9.28 -2.22
CA VAL A 65 11.60 -7.98 -1.95
C VAL A 65 10.58 -7.61 -3.05
N VAL A 66 10.96 -7.74 -4.32
CA VAL A 66 10.05 -7.44 -5.45
C VAL A 66 8.87 -8.41 -5.48
N GLN A 67 9.11 -9.69 -5.22
CA GLN A 67 8.06 -10.70 -5.15
C GLN A 67 7.03 -10.38 -4.05
N ASP A 68 7.47 -10.04 -2.85
CA ASP A 68 6.61 -9.63 -1.74
C ASP A 68 5.80 -8.37 -2.11
N LEU A 69 6.44 -7.33 -2.66
CA LEU A 69 5.76 -6.10 -3.05
C LEU A 69 4.73 -6.30 -4.17
N ASN A 70 4.94 -7.29 -5.04
CA ASN A 70 3.97 -7.66 -6.08
C ASN A 70 2.76 -8.42 -5.53
N GLN A 71 2.87 -9.06 -4.36
CA GLN A 71 1.76 -9.75 -3.69
C GLN A 71 0.89 -8.81 -2.84
N ARG A 72 1.35 -7.58 -2.64
CA ARG A 72 0.69 -6.59 -1.79
C ARG A 72 -0.24 -5.67 -2.58
N ALA A 73 -1.28 -5.23 -1.90
CA ALA A 73 -2.17 -4.17 -2.38
C ALA A 73 -1.37 -2.90 -2.69
N GLU A 74 -1.79 -2.18 -3.73
CA GLU A 74 -1.19 -0.87 -4.04
C GLU A 74 -1.63 0.15 -2.99
N ILE A 75 -0.67 0.94 -2.51
CA ILE A 75 -0.94 2.11 -1.67
C ILE A 75 -0.53 3.38 -2.42
N THR A 76 -1.22 4.48 -2.13
CA THR A 76 -0.87 5.77 -2.74
C THR A 76 0.40 6.34 -2.14
N ASP A 77 1.08 7.22 -2.87
CA ASP A 77 2.24 7.95 -2.33
C ASP A 77 1.84 8.85 -1.15
N GLN A 78 0.62 9.37 -1.14
CA GLN A 78 0.07 10.11 0.01
C GLN A 78 -0.01 9.21 1.24
N THR A 79 -0.56 8.00 1.12
CA THR A 79 -0.60 7.02 2.22
C THR A 79 0.79 6.67 2.72
N ARG A 80 1.77 6.52 1.82
CA ARG A 80 3.17 6.27 2.20
C ARG A 80 3.77 7.45 2.97
N ALA A 81 3.52 8.68 2.51
CA ALA A 81 4.00 9.89 3.18
C ALA A 81 3.35 10.07 4.56
N ASP A 82 2.04 9.88 4.65
CA ASP A 82 1.27 9.99 5.88
C ASP A 82 1.74 8.99 6.94
N LEU A 83 2.26 7.82 6.55
CA LEU A 83 2.73 6.76 7.45
C LEU A 83 4.25 6.81 7.72
N SER A 84 4.95 7.81 7.19
CA SER A 84 6.40 7.89 7.30
C SER A 84 6.89 8.14 8.73
N ASP A 85 6.11 8.86 9.53
CA ASP A 85 6.41 9.11 10.93
C ASP A 85 6.18 7.85 11.78
N GLU A 86 5.09 7.11 11.57
CA GLU A 86 4.89 5.81 12.24
C GLU A 86 5.95 4.79 11.84
N ALA A 87 6.40 4.75 10.58
CA ALA A 87 7.51 3.90 10.16
C ALA A 87 8.79 4.24 10.92
N ARG A 88 9.08 5.54 11.12
CA ARG A 88 10.22 6.00 11.94
C ARG A 88 10.07 5.58 13.40
N THR A 89 8.88 5.71 13.99
CA THR A 89 8.62 5.27 15.36
C THR A 89 8.79 3.75 15.50
N VAL A 90 8.29 2.95 14.56
CA VAL A 90 8.50 1.49 14.56
C VAL A 90 9.99 1.17 14.51
N ASP A 91 10.75 1.84 13.64
CA ASP A 91 12.19 1.65 13.56
C ASP A 91 12.90 2.02 14.86
N GLU A 92 12.52 3.12 15.51
CA GLU A 92 13.05 3.53 16.81
C GLU A 92 12.74 2.53 17.93
N VAL A 93 11.53 1.96 17.96
CA VAL A 93 11.10 0.95 18.94
C VAL A 93 11.89 -0.35 18.75
N LEU A 94 12.13 -0.74 17.49
CA LEU A 94 12.81 -1.98 17.13
C LEU A 94 14.33 -1.86 17.13
N ASN A 95 14.88 -0.64 17.04
CA ASN A 95 16.33 -0.44 16.95
C ASN A 95 17.00 -0.95 18.24
N PRO A 96 17.78 -2.04 18.15
CA PRO A 96 18.53 -2.49 19.30
C PRO A 96 19.61 -1.44 19.59
N ARG A 97 19.56 -0.80 20.77
CA ARG A 97 20.69 -0.02 21.29
C ARG A 97 21.86 -0.98 21.54
N GLN A 98 22.62 -1.29 20.50
CA GLN A 98 23.72 -2.22 20.58
C GLN A 98 24.90 -1.59 21.32
N ALA A 99 25.55 -2.39 22.17
CA ALA A 99 26.80 -2.03 22.78
C ALA A 99 27.90 -2.05 21.72
N CYS A 100 28.24 -0.87 21.23
CA CYS A 100 29.39 -0.67 20.38
C CYS A 100 30.59 -0.19 21.20
N ARG A 101 31.79 -0.66 20.86
CA ARG A 101 33.04 -0.17 21.45
C ARG A 101 34.01 0.32 20.37
N ALA A 102 34.71 1.39 20.68
CA ALA A 102 35.83 1.85 19.86
C ALA A 102 37.04 0.97 20.14
N VAL A 103 37.60 0.37 19.09
CA VAL A 103 38.79 -0.48 19.14
C VAL A 103 39.86 0.15 18.26
N GLN A 104 41.02 0.46 18.84
CA GLN A 104 42.21 0.79 18.05
C GLN A 104 42.84 -0.51 17.59
N THR A 105 42.82 -0.76 16.28
CA THR A 105 43.46 -1.94 15.69
C THR A 105 44.97 -1.74 15.50
N THR A 106 45.44 -0.50 15.59
CA THR A 106 46.84 -0.12 15.40
C THR A 106 47.18 1.05 16.35
N PRO A 107 48.33 1.03 17.06
CA PRO A 107 48.76 2.16 17.89
C PRO A 107 48.83 3.47 17.10
N GLY A 108 48.13 4.51 17.57
CA GLY A 108 48.09 5.84 16.91
C GLY A 108 47.21 5.94 15.66
N GLY A 109 46.52 4.85 15.27
CA GLY A 109 45.58 4.85 14.14
C GLY A 109 44.16 5.28 14.52
N PRO A 110 43.28 5.48 13.51
CA PRO A 110 41.87 5.77 13.77
C PRO A 110 41.19 4.59 14.46
N ALA A 111 40.40 4.87 15.48
CA ALA A 111 39.60 3.85 16.15
C ALA A 111 38.51 3.34 15.20
N ARG A 112 38.27 2.02 15.20
CA ARG A 112 37.15 1.39 14.51
C ARG A 112 36.06 1.02 15.51
N GLN A 113 34.81 1.23 15.14
CA GLN A 113 33.69 0.80 15.97
C GLN A 113 33.42 -0.69 15.72
N VAL A 114 33.36 -1.46 16.81
CA VAL A 114 33.00 -2.89 16.79
C VAL A 114 31.75 -3.04 17.63
N CYS A 115 30.71 -3.63 17.06
CA CYS A 115 29.42 -3.82 17.70
C CYS A 115 29.10 -5.31 17.74
N ASP A 116 28.48 -5.73 18.84
CA ASP A 116 28.09 -7.12 19.01
C ASP A 116 26.94 -7.46 18.06
N ARG A 117 27.13 -8.51 17.25
CA ARG A 117 26.16 -8.90 16.21
C ARG A 117 24.99 -9.74 16.72
N VAL A 118 24.50 -9.44 17.91
CA VAL A 118 23.48 -10.24 18.57
C VAL A 118 22.11 -9.72 18.18
N LEU A 119 21.29 -10.61 17.63
CA LEU A 119 19.87 -10.33 17.42
C LEU A 119 19.12 -10.37 18.75
N PRO A 120 18.21 -9.42 19.00
CA PRO A 120 17.30 -9.51 20.14
C PRO A 120 16.38 -10.73 20.03
N ASP A 121 15.82 -11.15 21.17
CA ASP A 121 14.73 -12.13 21.18
C ASP A 121 13.49 -11.54 20.46
N PRO A 122 12.89 -12.24 19.48
CA PRO A 122 11.66 -11.81 18.81
C PRO A 122 10.53 -11.45 19.78
N ALA A 123 10.37 -12.19 20.88
CA ALA A 123 9.31 -11.95 21.85
C ALA A 123 9.49 -10.61 22.57
N VAL A 124 10.74 -10.20 22.82
CA VAL A 124 11.06 -8.90 23.42
C VAL A 124 10.72 -7.76 22.47
N LEU A 125 11.02 -7.91 21.18
CA LEU A 125 10.69 -6.91 20.18
C LEU A 125 9.18 -6.79 19.97
N LEU A 126 8.47 -7.91 19.96
CA LEU A 126 7.01 -7.93 19.87
C LEU A 126 6.37 -7.20 21.06
N ALA A 127 6.83 -7.49 22.29
CA ALA A 127 6.34 -6.81 23.49
C ALA A 127 6.56 -5.29 23.44
N ARG A 128 7.72 -4.82 22.91
CA ARG A 128 7.98 -3.39 22.74
C ARG A 128 7.03 -2.72 21.74
N LEU A 129 6.68 -3.41 20.66
CA LEU A 129 5.71 -2.92 19.70
C LEU A 129 4.32 -2.83 20.33
N ASP A 130 3.91 -3.85 21.07
CA ASP A 130 2.64 -3.85 21.80
C ASP A 130 2.58 -2.71 22.83
N ASP A 131 3.64 -2.52 23.63
CA ASP A 131 3.76 -1.42 24.61
C ASP A 131 3.72 -0.03 23.94
N ALA A 132 4.21 0.07 22.69
CA ALA A 132 4.14 1.28 21.88
C ALA A 132 2.79 1.48 21.16
N GLY A 133 1.83 0.57 21.35
CA GLY A 133 0.49 0.63 20.76
C GLY A 133 0.37 0.02 19.37
N PHE A 134 1.42 -0.64 18.87
CA PHE A 134 1.42 -1.33 17.56
C PHE A 134 0.93 -2.77 17.69
N THR A 135 -0.32 -2.93 18.13
CA THR A 135 -0.93 -4.25 18.37
C THR A 135 -1.08 -5.06 17.09
N GLY A 136 -0.91 -6.38 17.18
CA GLY A 136 -1.06 -7.29 16.04
C GLY A 136 0.14 -7.29 15.09
N ALA A 137 1.27 -6.73 15.55
CA ALA A 137 2.54 -6.91 14.89
C ALA A 137 2.98 -8.39 14.89
N VAL A 138 3.80 -8.73 13.90
CA VAL A 138 4.50 -10.03 13.84
C VAL A 138 5.98 -9.74 13.87
N VAL A 139 6.72 -10.45 14.73
CA VAL A 139 8.19 -10.47 14.74
C VAL A 139 8.64 -11.92 14.85
N ARG A 140 9.47 -12.37 13.89
CA ARG A 140 9.95 -13.75 13.86
C ARG A 140 11.27 -13.86 13.08
N PRO A 141 12.01 -14.97 13.24
CA PRO A 141 13.12 -15.27 12.33
C PRO A 141 12.66 -15.21 10.87
N ALA A 142 13.50 -14.60 10.03
CA ALA A 142 13.24 -14.51 8.59
C ALA A 142 13.25 -15.91 7.98
N ALA A 143 12.16 -16.26 7.31
CA ALA A 143 12.02 -17.45 6.48
C ALA A 143 12.65 -17.22 5.11
N ALA A 144 12.93 -18.30 4.38
CA ALA A 144 13.60 -18.23 3.07
C ALA A 144 12.85 -17.41 2.02
N GLY A 145 11.52 -17.26 2.14
CA GLY A 145 10.70 -16.48 1.22
C GLY A 145 10.46 -15.02 1.64
N ASP A 146 10.91 -14.61 2.83
CA ASP A 146 10.61 -13.28 3.34
C ASP A 146 11.41 -12.20 2.60
N PRO A 147 10.88 -10.96 2.54
CA PRO A 147 11.60 -9.78 2.05
C PRO A 147 12.65 -9.29 3.07
N ALA A 148 13.40 -10.20 3.68
CA ALA A 148 14.40 -9.96 4.71
C ALA A 148 15.70 -10.75 4.41
N PRO A 149 16.87 -10.26 4.85
CA PRO A 149 18.11 -11.02 4.74
C PRO A 149 18.07 -12.32 5.55
N ALA A 150 18.75 -13.36 5.07
CA ALA A 150 18.92 -14.59 5.85
C ALA A 150 19.61 -14.30 7.20
N GLY A 151 19.17 -14.97 8.26
CA GLY A 151 19.74 -14.78 9.60
C GLY A 151 19.36 -13.45 10.26
N SER A 152 18.31 -12.77 9.79
CA SER A 152 17.69 -11.60 10.41
C SER A 152 16.33 -11.95 11.05
N LEU A 153 15.72 -10.98 11.73
CA LEU A 153 14.30 -11.05 12.11
C LEU A 153 13.47 -10.27 11.11
N PHE A 154 12.42 -10.89 10.58
CA PHE A 154 11.39 -10.21 9.82
C PHE A 154 10.34 -9.64 10.77
N TYR A 155 9.87 -8.42 10.48
CA TYR A 155 8.72 -7.84 11.16
C TYR A 155 7.71 -7.26 10.19
N ALA A 156 6.45 -7.27 10.62
CA ALA A 156 5.33 -6.69 9.91
C ALA A 156 4.34 -6.09 10.91
N VAL A 157 4.06 -4.80 10.77
CA VAL A 157 3.22 -4.03 11.70
C VAL A 157 2.02 -3.46 10.94
N PRO A 158 0.78 -3.83 11.29
CA PRO A 158 -0.42 -3.25 10.69
C PRO A 158 -0.63 -1.82 11.20
N VAL A 159 -0.76 -0.86 10.29
CA VAL A 159 -1.02 0.55 10.64
C VAL A 159 -1.98 1.16 9.63
N ARG A 160 -3.15 1.64 10.10
CA ARG A 160 -4.15 2.38 9.31
C ARG A 160 -4.50 1.74 7.95
N GLY A 161 -4.62 0.41 7.91
CA GLY A 161 -4.97 -0.34 6.68
C GLY A 161 -3.80 -0.62 5.74
N ALA A 162 -2.57 -0.28 6.14
CA ALA A 162 -1.32 -0.62 5.47
C ALA A 162 -0.38 -1.39 6.41
N CYS A 163 0.82 -1.67 5.94
CA CYS A 163 1.82 -2.44 6.67
C CYS A 163 3.16 -1.70 6.67
N ILE A 164 3.78 -1.58 7.84
CA ILE A 164 5.21 -1.27 7.95
C ILE A 164 5.91 -2.62 8.05
N ILE A 165 6.71 -2.96 7.05
CA ILE A 165 7.44 -4.23 7.00
C ILE A 165 8.94 -3.96 6.96
N GLY A 166 9.73 -4.85 7.51
CA GLY A 166 11.16 -4.66 7.53
C GLY A 166 11.92 -5.83 8.13
N ALA A 167 13.20 -5.60 8.35
CA ALA A 167 14.06 -6.55 9.02
C ALA A 167 14.88 -5.89 10.12
N VAL A 168 15.10 -6.63 11.21
CA VAL A 168 16.09 -6.32 12.25
C VAL A 168 17.30 -7.23 12.03
N THR A 169 18.45 -6.63 11.82
CA THR A 169 19.74 -7.32 11.69
C THR A 169 20.58 -7.07 12.94
N GLY A 170 21.59 -7.90 13.16
CA GLY A 170 22.54 -7.73 14.26
C GLY A 170 23.54 -6.58 14.05
N LEU A 171 23.35 -5.67 13.09
CA LEU A 171 24.29 -4.58 12.84
C LEU A 171 23.81 -3.26 13.48
N PRO A 172 24.72 -2.28 13.71
CA PRO A 172 24.33 -0.91 14.03
C PRO A 172 23.47 -0.36 12.89
N ASP A 173 22.36 0.31 13.25
CA ASP A 173 21.33 0.76 12.30
C ASP A 173 20.74 -0.41 11.48
N GLY A 174 20.78 -1.61 12.05
CA GLY A 174 20.38 -2.85 11.40
C GLY A 174 18.88 -2.99 11.19
N VAL A 175 18.09 -1.96 11.48
CA VAL A 175 16.65 -1.93 11.25
C VAL A 175 16.37 -1.12 9.99
N GLY A 176 15.63 -1.73 9.07
CA GLY A 176 15.16 -1.04 7.88
C GLY A 176 13.70 -1.38 7.61
N SER A 177 12.86 -0.36 7.58
CA SER A 177 11.44 -0.48 7.24
C SER A 177 11.11 0.02 5.83
N ARG A 178 9.92 -0.35 5.38
CA ARG A 178 9.18 0.28 4.30
C ARG A 178 7.69 0.20 4.57
N VAL A 179 6.94 1.20 4.09
CA VAL A 179 5.48 1.15 4.07
C VAL A 179 5.01 0.45 2.80
N ALA A 180 4.17 -0.56 2.96
CA ALA A 180 3.60 -1.37 1.90
C ALA A 180 2.11 -1.64 2.15
N GLY A 181 1.40 -2.14 1.15
CA GLY A 181 0.03 -2.62 1.33
C GLY A 181 -0.05 -3.95 2.08
N THR A 182 -1.27 -4.36 2.37
CA THR A 182 -1.58 -5.69 2.89
C THR A 182 -1.44 -6.76 1.82
N LEU A 183 -1.26 -8.02 2.25
CA LEU A 183 -1.38 -9.18 1.38
C LEU A 183 -2.84 -9.37 0.93
N ALA A 184 -3.08 -10.24 -0.05
CA ALA A 184 -4.44 -10.57 -0.51
C ALA A 184 -5.37 -11.09 0.61
N SER A 185 -4.79 -11.66 1.68
CA SER A 185 -5.53 -12.07 2.89
C SER A 185 -6.00 -10.90 3.76
N GLY A 186 -5.53 -9.68 3.49
CA GLY A 186 -5.72 -8.51 4.35
C GLY A 186 -4.70 -8.40 5.50
N ALA A 187 -3.84 -9.41 5.69
CA ALA A 187 -2.80 -9.41 6.73
C ALA A 187 -1.49 -8.76 6.26
N CYS A 188 -0.59 -8.45 7.21
CA CYS A 188 0.73 -7.92 6.89
C CYS A 188 1.81 -8.98 6.70
N ALA A 189 1.63 -10.18 7.27
CA ALA A 189 2.53 -11.33 7.22
C ALA A 189 1.74 -12.65 7.19
#